data_AF-A0A0G0KE93-F1
#
_entry.id   AF-A0A0G0KE93-F1
#
_cell.length_a   1.000
_cell.length_b   1.000
_cell.length_c   1.000
_cell.angle_alpha   90.00
_cell.angle_beta   90.00
_cell.angle_gamma   90.00
#
_symmetry.space_group_name_H-M   'P 1'
#
loop_
_entity.id
_entity.type
_entity.pdbx_description
1 polymer ?
#
loop_
_entity_poly.entity_id
_entity_poly.type
_entity_poly.pdbx_seq_one_letter_code
_entity_poly.pdbx_strand_id
1 'polypeptide(L)'
;MASFLRKGFAPLILLIGLTLVVVVAVFIAPKYLEQTGPNASPSPTPQPVASPYDYSSLQFAVPSTIAKLLLTDEQGRQTGFDTKTDNVIENIPNTQYVLEGYYGDATSEEYTPPSKEGVIFLTMNKPKLGKYSLHIQKQTDNEYAVTVYVSAQSGGLNSQVIAGNFDTNLVVNYSFEYNEIHQTLENELEFQPE
;
A
#
# COMPACT_ATOMS: atom_id res chain seq x y z
N MET A 1 -61.33 17.90 0.52
CA MET A 1 -61.79 16.93 1.55
C MET A 1 -61.10 15.61 1.23
N ALA A 2 -60.31 14.92 2.06
CA ALA A 2 -59.87 15.05 3.45
C ALA A 2 -58.45 14.43 3.53
N SER A 3 -57.42 15.16 3.96
CA SER A 3 -56.72 15.01 5.26
C SER A 3 -56.95 13.69 6.01
N PHE A 4 -55.89 12.89 6.16
CA PHE A 4 -55.71 12.03 7.33
C PHE A 4 -54.23 11.96 7.74
N LEU A 5 -53.91 12.79 8.74
CA LEU A 5 -52.79 12.59 9.67
C LEU A 5 -52.94 11.23 10.38
N ARG A 6 -51.84 10.48 10.53
CA ARG A 6 -51.64 9.70 11.76
C ARG A 6 -50.24 9.95 12.34
N LYS A 7 -50.29 10.58 13.50
CA LYS A 7 -49.23 10.74 14.49
C LYS A 7 -48.93 9.39 15.16
N GLY A 8 -47.66 9.21 15.51
CA GLY A 8 -47.21 8.64 16.78
C GLY A 8 -47.19 7.13 16.88
N PHE A 9 -46.01 6.56 17.12
CA PHE A 9 -45.73 5.67 18.27
C PHE A 9 -44.22 5.41 18.33
N ALA A 10 -43.55 6.18 19.17
CA ALA A 10 -42.40 5.73 19.97
C ALA A 10 -42.81 6.06 21.41
N PRO A 11 -42.58 5.18 22.42
CA PRO A 11 -41.22 4.77 22.81
C PRO A 11 -41.12 3.34 23.38
N LEU A 12 -39.92 3.01 23.89
CA LEU A 12 -39.70 2.13 25.05
C LEU A 12 -39.45 0.63 24.78
N ILE A 13 -38.20 0.24 24.53
CA ILE A 13 -37.59 -0.92 25.22
C ILE A 13 -36.19 -0.53 25.68
N LEU A 14 -36.17 -0.10 26.94
CA LEU A 14 -35.02 0.04 27.80
C LEU A 14 -34.78 -1.34 28.45
N LEU A 15 -33.51 -1.73 28.62
CA LEU A 15 -33.03 -2.61 29.71
C LEU A 15 -33.23 -4.15 29.59
N ILE A 16 -32.29 -4.82 28.91
CA ILE A 16 -31.80 -6.19 29.27
C ILE A 16 -30.28 -6.19 28.97
N GLY A 17 -29.43 -5.89 29.95
CA GLY A 17 -28.65 -6.92 30.69
C GLY A 17 -27.27 -7.11 30.05
N LEU A 18 -26.22 -6.35 30.41
CA LEU A 18 -25.39 -6.54 31.60
C LEU A 18 -25.20 -8.01 31.99
N THR A 19 -24.47 -8.82 31.21
CA THR A 19 -23.58 -9.90 31.70
C THR A 19 -22.92 -10.63 30.53
N LEU A 20 -21.68 -10.30 30.18
CA LEU A 20 -20.62 -11.29 29.90
C LEU A 20 -19.26 -10.58 29.75
N VAL A 21 -18.73 -10.13 30.88
CA VAL A 21 -17.28 -10.00 31.07
C VAL A 21 -16.82 -11.39 31.50
N VAL A 22 -16.42 -12.23 30.54
CA VAL A 22 -15.69 -13.48 30.81
C VAL A 22 -14.51 -13.57 29.84
N VAL A 23 -13.39 -13.04 30.33
CA VAL A 23 -12.03 -13.57 30.21
C VAL A 23 -11.85 -14.76 29.26
N VAL A 24 -11.23 -14.52 28.10
CA VAL A 24 -10.34 -15.50 27.45
C VAL A 24 -9.13 -14.74 26.90
N ALA A 25 -8.28 -14.27 27.80
CA ALA A 25 -6.88 -14.00 27.48
C ALA A 25 -6.17 -15.37 27.47
N VAL A 26 -6.28 -16.10 26.36
CA VAL A 26 -5.50 -17.32 26.15
C VAL A 26 -4.29 -16.95 25.31
N PHE A 27 -3.18 -16.89 26.04
CA PHE A 27 -1.80 -17.04 25.59
C PHE A 27 -1.65 -17.88 24.33
N ILE A 28 -1.15 -17.27 23.26
CA ILE A 28 -0.37 -17.99 22.24
C ILE A 28 0.93 -17.21 22.03
N ALA A 29 1.88 -17.41 22.94
CA ALA A 29 3.29 -17.17 22.65
C ALA A 29 3.87 -18.52 22.21
N PRO A 30 4.25 -18.73 20.93
CA PRO A 30 5.02 -19.90 20.58
C PRO A 30 6.40 -19.77 21.26
N LYS A 31 6.67 -20.70 22.17
CA LYS A 31 8.01 -20.97 22.71
C LYS A 31 8.94 -21.25 21.53
N TYR A 32 9.89 -20.37 21.28
CA TYR A 32 11.06 -20.71 20.48
C TYR A 32 11.87 -21.72 21.29
N LEU A 33 11.92 -22.96 20.79
CA LEU A 33 12.82 -23.99 21.29
C LEU A 33 14.24 -23.59 20.89
N GLU A 34 15.05 -23.20 21.88
CA GLU A 34 16.50 -23.11 21.72
C GLU A 34 17.06 -24.51 21.46
N GLN A 35 17.35 -24.80 20.20
CA GLN A 35 18.05 -26.01 19.77
C GLN A 35 19.56 -25.77 19.92
N THR A 36 20.11 -26.03 21.12
CA THR A 36 21.55 -25.98 21.37
C THR A 36 22.20 -27.30 20.97
N GLY A 37 22.63 -27.39 19.70
CA GLY A 37 23.58 -28.39 19.23
C GLY A 37 24.82 -27.69 18.67
N PRO A 38 26.05 -28.15 18.97
CA PRO A 38 27.26 -27.61 18.38
C PRO A 38 27.41 -28.18 16.96
N ASN A 39 26.61 -27.66 16.02
CA ASN A 39 26.87 -27.89 14.60
C ASN A 39 27.80 -26.76 14.16
N ALA A 40 29.09 -27.09 13.96
CA ALA A 40 30.07 -26.18 13.40
C ALA A 40 29.67 -25.86 11.96
N SER A 41 28.80 -24.86 11.83
CA SER A 41 28.42 -24.29 10.54
C SER A 41 29.69 -23.67 9.93
N PRO A 42 30.02 -23.95 8.66
CA PRO A 42 31.15 -23.28 8.01
C PRO A 42 30.96 -21.78 8.19
N SER A 43 32.02 -21.07 8.62
CA SER A 43 31.99 -19.61 8.71
C SER A 43 31.43 -19.09 7.40
N PRO A 44 30.27 -18.39 7.42
CA PRO A 44 29.72 -17.83 6.20
C PRO A 44 30.82 -16.97 5.61
N THR A 45 31.27 -17.30 4.40
CA THR A 45 32.11 -16.41 3.61
C THR A 45 31.44 -15.04 3.68
N PRO A 46 32.09 -13.99 4.19
CA PRO A 46 31.48 -12.68 4.29
C PRO A 46 30.95 -12.34 2.89
N GLN A 47 29.62 -12.39 2.74
CA GLN A 47 29.01 -11.92 1.52
C GLN A 47 29.42 -10.45 1.43
N PRO A 48 29.90 -9.98 0.27
CA PRO A 48 30.20 -8.57 0.09
C PRO A 48 28.97 -7.81 0.57
N VAL A 49 29.14 -7.02 1.63
CA VAL A 49 28.08 -6.19 2.18
C VAL A 49 27.71 -5.27 1.03
N ALA A 50 26.58 -5.56 0.40
CA ALA A 50 26.08 -4.77 -0.69
C ALA A 50 26.08 -3.32 -0.21
N SER A 51 26.68 -2.42 -1.00
CA SER A 51 26.66 -1.00 -0.68
C SER A 51 25.19 -0.61 -0.44
N PRO A 52 24.81 -0.12 0.74
CA PRO A 52 23.40 0.05 1.11
C PRO A 52 22.70 1.21 0.36
N TYR A 53 23.28 1.68 -0.74
CA TYR A 53 23.00 3.00 -1.34
C TYR A 53 22.80 2.96 -2.86
N ASP A 54 22.45 1.80 -3.44
CA ASP A 54 22.16 1.66 -4.86
C ASP A 54 20.71 1.21 -5.06
N TYR A 55 19.75 2.04 -4.66
CA TYR A 55 18.34 1.75 -4.92
C TYR A 55 18.09 1.84 -6.44
N SER A 56 17.58 0.76 -6.99
CA SER A 56 17.41 0.59 -8.43
C SER A 56 15.96 0.69 -8.86
N SER A 57 15.00 0.48 -7.95
CA SER A 57 13.58 0.59 -8.26
C SER A 57 12.74 0.92 -7.02
N LEU A 58 11.73 1.76 -7.22
CA LEU A 58 10.63 2.04 -6.29
C LEU A 58 9.34 1.48 -6.88
N GLN A 59 8.53 0.81 -6.08
CA GLN A 59 7.24 0.29 -6.53
C GLN A 59 6.16 0.57 -5.48
N PHE A 60 5.05 1.14 -5.93
CA PHE A 60 3.85 1.36 -5.13
C PHE A 60 2.80 0.34 -5.53
N ALA A 61 2.24 -0.35 -4.54
CA ALA A 61 1.22 -1.37 -4.73
C ALA A 61 -0.05 -1.02 -3.95
N VAL A 62 -1.20 -1.07 -4.60
CA VAL A 62 -2.50 -0.82 -3.96
C VAL A 62 -3.62 -1.63 -4.62
N PRO A 63 -4.60 -2.17 -3.87
CA PRO A 63 -5.77 -2.79 -4.47
C PRO A 63 -6.55 -1.78 -5.33
N SER A 64 -6.88 -2.18 -6.56
CA SER A 64 -7.53 -1.30 -7.54
C SER A 64 -8.95 -0.87 -7.18
N THR A 65 -9.56 -1.59 -6.24
CA THR A 65 -10.88 -1.31 -5.65
C THR A 65 -10.80 -0.29 -4.52
N ILE A 66 -9.61 -0.01 -3.98
CA ILE A 66 -9.43 0.91 -2.86
C ILE A 66 -8.98 2.28 -3.35
N ALA A 67 -7.96 2.33 -4.21
CA ALA A 67 -7.41 3.58 -4.71
C ALA A 67 -6.79 3.46 -6.10
N LYS A 68 -6.57 4.61 -6.73
CA LYS A 68 -5.73 4.83 -7.91
C LYS A 68 -4.54 5.70 -7.50
N LEU A 69 -3.43 5.58 -8.24
CA LEU A 69 -2.21 6.32 -7.96
C LEU A 69 -1.86 7.24 -9.13
N LEU A 70 -1.39 8.44 -8.82
CA LEU A 70 -0.84 9.39 -9.78
C LEU A 70 0.43 10.02 -9.23
N LEU A 71 1.57 9.66 -9.79
CA LEU A 71 2.87 10.22 -9.46
C LEU A 71 3.12 11.47 -10.32
N THR A 72 3.65 12.53 -9.71
CA THR A 72 4.10 13.76 -10.39
C THR A 72 5.56 14.03 -10.02
N ASP A 73 6.41 14.36 -10.99
CA ASP A 73 7.79 14.77 -10.73
C ASP A 73 7.93 16.30 -10.60
N GLU A 74 9.12 16.77 -10.20
CA GLU A 74 9.42 18.21 -10.04
C GLU A 74 9.27 19.04 -11.33
N GLN A 75 9.23 18.40 -12.52
CA GLN A 75 8.96 19.08 -13.79
C GLN A 75 7.45 19.09 -14.14
N GLY A 76 6.59 18.55 -13.29
CA GLY A 76 5.16 18.45 -13.50
C GLY A 76 4.75 17.34 -14.48
N ARG A 77 5.66 16.42 -14.83
CA ARG A 77 5.32 15.24 -15.63
C ARG A 77 4.63 14.23 -14.73
N GLN A 78 3.73 13.45 -15.30
CA GLN A 78 2.87 12.56 -14.53
C GLN A 78 2.95 11.12 -15.04
N THR A 79 2.90 10.16 -14.12
CA THR A 79 2.66 8.75 -14.41
C THR A 79 1.61 8.18 -13.46
N GLY A 80 0.58 7.54 -14.00
CA GLY A 80 -0.50 6.94 -13.23
C GLY A 80 -1.87 7.20 -13.85
N PHE A 81 -2.92 7.06 -13.04
CA PHE A 81 -4.30 7.27 -13.51
C PHE A 81 -4.72 8.73 -13.31
N ASP A 82 -4.99 9.44 -14.41
CA ASP A 82 -5.51 10.81 -14.38
C ASP A 82 -7.03 10.81 -14.43
N THR A 83 -7.63 11.34 -13.37
CA THR A 83 -9.08 11.42 -13.17
C THR A 83 -9.77 12.42 -14.06
N LYS A 84 -9.04 13.43 -14.53
CA LYS A 84 -9.60 14.48 -15.38
C LYS A 84 -9.86 13.94 -16.78
N THR A 85 -8.96 13.08 -17.24
CA THR A 85 -9.02 12.49 -18.57
C THR A 85 -9.53 11.06 -18.58
N ASP A 86 -9.69 10.42 -17.42
CA ASP A 86 -10.07 9.00 -17.26
C ASP A 86 -9.11 8.05 -18.00
N ASN A 87 -7.82 8.40 -18.02
CA ASN A 87 -6.79 7.69 -18.78
C ASN A 87 -5.52 7.47 -17.95
N VAL A 88 -4.77 6.43 -18.31
CA VAL A 88 -3.41 6.23 -17.80
C VAL A 88 -2.44 7.12 -18.58
N ILE A 89 -1.60 7.85 -17.85
CA ILE A 89 -0.53 8.70 -18.37
C ILE A 89 0.82 8.09 -17.94
N GLU A 90 1.83 8.12 -18.81
CA GLU A 90 3.18 7.60 -18.51
C GLU A 90 4.26 8.55 -19.06
N ASN A 91 4.29 9.79 -18.56
CA ASN A 91 5.19 10.84 -19.04
C ASN A 91 6.50 10.94 -18.25
N ILE A 92 6.58 10.33 -17.05
CA ILE A 92 7.82 10.28 -16.28
C ILE A 92 8.70 9.15 -16.85
N PRO A 93 9.95 9.42 -17.28
CA PRO A 93 10.82 8.37 -17.83
C PRO A 93 11.08 7.23 -16.84
N ASN A 94 11.21 6.01 -17.36
CA ASN A 94 11.46 4.78 -16.61
C ASN A 94 10.40 4.47 -15.54
N THR A 95 9.18 4.96 -15.72
CA THR A 95 8.05 4.62 -14.86
C THR A 95 7.03 3.78 -15.61
N GLN A 96 6.23 3.02 -14.88
CA GLN A 96 5.20 2.16 -15.44
C GLN A 96 3.99 2.12 -14.50
N TYR A 97 2.79 2.12 -15.06
CA TYR A 97 1.55 1.93 -14.31
C TYR A 97 0.79 0.71 -14.85
N VAL A 98 0.71 -0.36 -14.05
CA VAL A 98 0.12 -1.64 -14.44
C VAL A 98 -0.98 -2.03 -13.48
N LEU A 99 -2.12 -2.48 -14.02
CA LEU A 99 -3.10 -3.23 -13.25
C LEU A 99 -2.82 -4.72 -13.47
N GLU A 100 -2.42 -5.41 -12.42
CA GLU A 100 -2.34 -6.87 -12.41
C GLU A 100 -3.67 -7.41 -11.88
N GLY A 101 -4.53 -7.83 -12.81
CA GLY A 101 -5.83 -8.40 -12.49
C GLY A 101 -5.69 -9.75 -11.77
N TYR A 102 -6.66 -10.09 -10.93
CA TYR A 102 -6.69 -11.43 -10.33
C TYR A 102 -6.80 -12.50 -11.42
N TYR A 103 -5.85 -13.43 -11.41
CA TYR A 103 -5.93 -14.65 -12.17
C TYR A 103 -6.83 -15.64 -11.41
N GLY A 104 -7.71 -16.33 -12.13
CA GLY A 104 -8.52 -17.41 -11.56
C GLY A 104 -7.66 -18.58 -11.05
N ASP A 105 -8.30 -19.67 -10.64
CA ASP A 105 -7.60 -20.87 -10.19
C ASP A 105 -6.63 -21.36 -11.30
N ALA A 106 -5.33 -21.34 -11.00
CA ALA A 106 -4.28 -21.75 -11.93
C ALA A 106 -4.33 -23.26 -12.28
N THR A 107 -5.11 -24.04 -11.54
CA THR A 107 -5.36 -25.47 -11.80
C THR A 107 -6.63 -25.72 -12.62
N SER A 108 -7.43 -24.69 -12.87
CA SER A 108 -8.62 -24.79 -13.73
C SER A 108 -8.22 -25.01 -15.19
N GLU A 109 -8.84 -25.99 -15.83
CA GLU A 109 -8.75 -26.18 -17.29
C GLU A 109 -9.56 -25.11 -18.05
N GLU A 110 -10.49 -24.42 -17.38
CA GLU A 110 -11.26 -23.33 -17.96
C GLU A 110 -10.48 -22.01 -17.90
N TYR A 111 -10.31 -21.38 -19.07
CA TYR A 111 -9.71 -20.05 -19.18
C TYR A 111 -10.62 -19.01 -18.51
N THR A 112 -10.11 -18.39 -17.45
CA THR A 112 -10.72 -17.22 -16.82
C THR A 112 -9.93 -15.98 -17.22
N PRO A 113 -10.53 -15.01 -17.94
CA PRO A 113 -9.83 -13.77 -18.27
C PRO A 113 -9.47 -13.00 -16.99
N PRO A 114 -8.36 -12.23 -16.98
CA PRO A 114 -8.00 -11.43 -15.82
C PRO A 114 -9.12 -10.48 -15.43
N SER A 115 -9.37 -10.37 -14.11
CA SER A 115 -10.35 -9.43 -13.58
C SER A 115 -9.98 -7.97 -13.91
N LYS A 116 -11.00 -7.10 -14.02
CA LYS A 116 -10.81 -5.64 -14.03
C LYS A 116 -10.43 -5.09 -12.66
N GLU A 117 -10.45 -5.95 -11.64
CA GLU A 117 -10.00 -5.70 -10.29
C GLU A 117 -8.71 -6.49 -10.02
N GLY A 118 -7.85 -5.93 -9.19
CA GLY A 118 -6.53 -6.51 -8.94
C GLY A 118 -5.67 -5.61 -8.08
N VAL A 119 -4.36 -5.71 -8.29
CA VAL A 119 -3.37 -4.84 -7.66
C VAL A 119 -2.82 -3.88 -8.72
N ILE A 120 -2.86 -2.60 -8.41
CA ILE A 120 -2.19 -1.57 -9.19
C ILE A 120 -0.74 -1.52 -8.73
N PHE A 121 0.17 -1.60 -9.68
CA PHE A 121 1.60 -1.39 -9.50
C PHE A 121 2.02 -0.12 -10.25
N LEU A 122 2.52 0.87 -9.52
CA LEU A 122 3.23 2.02 -10.07
C LEU A 122 4.72 1.81 -9.78
N THR A 123 5.51 1.54 -10.82
CA THR A 123 6.94 1.23 -10.69
C THR A 123 7.79 2.36 -11.26
N MET A 124 8.88 2.71 -10.61
CA MET A 124 9.90 3.65 -11.04
C MET A 124 11.25 2.94 -11.05
N ASN A 125 11.78 2.64 -12.22
CA ASN A 125 13.09 2.01 -12.39
C ASN A 125 14.17 3.09 -12.56
N LYS A 126 15.24 3.02 -11.78
CA LYS A 126 16.33 4.00 -11.75
C LYS A 126 15.78 5.43 -11.73
N PRO A 127 15.02 5.78 -10.68
CA PRO A 127 14.42 7.10 -10.59
C PRO A 127 15.50 8.18 -10.62
N LYS A 128 15.17 9.31 -11.25
CA LYS A 128 16.09 10.46 -11.24
C LYS A 128 16.12 11.05 -9.83
N LEU A 129 17.24 11.66 -9.49
CA LEU A 129 17.32 12.48 -8.28
C LEU A 129 16.31 13.63 -8.40
N GLY A 130 15.61 13.93 -7.31
CA GLY A 130 14.64 15.02 -7.28
C GLY A 130 13.43 14.74 -6.40
N LYS A 131 12.47 15.66 -6.47
CA LYS A 131 11.22 15.60 -5.71
C LYS A 131 10.10 14.96 -6.52
N TYR A 132 9.31 14.15 -5.83
CA TYR A 132 8.15 13.47 -6.37
C TYR A 132 6.96 13.66 -5.45
N SER A 133 5.77 13.82 -6.05
CA SER A 133 4.50 13.87 -5.34
C SER A 133 3.62 12.72 -5.77
N LEU A 134 3.31 11.81 -4.84
CA LEU A 134 2.35 10.74 -5.05
C LEU A 134 0.96 11.22 -4.62
N HIS A 135 0.02 11.22 -5.55
CA HIS A 135 -1.39 11.48 -5.30
C HIS A 135 -2.11 10.14 -5.19
N ILE A 136 -2.76 9.91 -4.05
CA ILE A 136 -3.61 8.73 -3.84
C ILE A 136 -5.07 9.15 -3.96
N GLN A 137 -5.75 8.60 -4.95
CA GLN A 137 -7.15 8.89 -5.20
C GLN A 137 -8.02 7.71 -4.76
N LYS A 138 -8.96 7.98 -3.84
CA LYS A 138 -9.90 6.96 -3.37
C LYS A 138 -10.84 6.43 -4.47
N GLN A 139 -11.20 5.16 -4.33
CA GLN A 139 -12.26 4.50 -5.11
C GLN A 139 -13.42 4.05 -4.20
N THR A 140 -13.17 3.89 -2.89
CA THR A 140 -14.18 3.55 -1.88
C THR A 140 -14.02 4.45 -0.64
N ASP A 141 -15.00 4.42 0.27
CA ASP A 141 -14.95 5.13 1.56
C ASP A 141 -14.20 4.34 2.66
N ASN A 142 -13.45 3.32 2.26
CA ASN A 142 -12.67 2.51 3.18
C ASN A 142 -11.29 3.14 3.45
N GLU A 143 -10.62 2.69 4.50
CA GLU A 143 -9.21 2.99 4.74
C GLU A 143 -8.36 2.52 3.56
N TYR A 144 -7.27 3.23 3.26
CA TYR A 144 -6.31 2.80 2.26
C TYR A 144 -5.00 2.36 2.88
N ALA A 145 -4.33 1.45 2.18
CA ALA A 145 -2.97 1.04 2.45
C ALA A 145 -2.23 0.90 1.12
N VAL A 146 -1.24 1.75 0.90
CA VAL A 146 -0.30 1.65 -0.23
C VAL A 146 0.99 1.05 0.31
N THR A 147 1.40 -0.07 -0.25
CA THR A 147 2.71 -0.66 0.09
C THR A 147 3.75 -0.12 -0.87
N VAL A 148 4.83 0.43 -0.32
CA VAL A 148 5.99 0.92 -1.05
C VAL A 148 7.11 -0.09 -0.90
N TYR A 149 7.58 -0.62 -2.02
CA TYR A 149 8.75 -1.48 -2.09
C TYR A 149 9.93 -0.68 -2.65
N VAL A 150 11.08 -0.83 -2.00
CA VAL A 150 12.35 -0.24 -2.44
C VAL A 150 13.32 -1.39 -2.68
N SER A 151 13.82 -1.52 -3.90
CA SER A 151 14.75 -2.59 -4.26
C SER A 151 16.10 -2.03 -4.70
N ALA A 152 17.16 -2.56 -4.11
CA ALA A 152 18.54 -2.25 -4.44
C ALA A 152 19.02 -3.06 -5.66
N GLN A 153 19.96 -2.52 -6.43
CA GLN A 153 20.59 -3.22 -7.55
C GLN A 153 21.26 -4.54 -7.12
N SER A 154 21.70 -4.61 -5.86
CA SER A 154 22.26 -5.79 -5.23
C SER A 154 21.22 -6.87 -4.87
N GLY A 155 19.94 -6.61 -5.08
CA GLY A 155 18.82 -7.51 -4.73
C GLY A 155 18.25 -7.31 -3.33
N GLY A 156 18.75 -6.34 -2.54
CA GLY A 156 18.15 -5.97 -1.26
C GLY A 156 16.73 -5.42 -1.47
N LEU A 157 15.80 -5.81 -0.61
CA LEU A 157 14.40 -5.34 -0.64
C LEU A 157 14.02 -4.77 0.73
N ASN A 158 13.42 -3.60 0.72
CA ASN A 158 12.78 -3.01 1.89
C ASN A 158 11.34 -2.61 1.51
N SER A 159 10.46 -2.53 2.51
CA SER A 159 9.06 -2.16 2.31
C SER A 159 8.51 -1.32 3.45
N GLN A 160 7.68 -0.35 3.10
CA GLN A 160 6.91 0.46 4.04
C GLN A 160 5.44 0.49 3.61
N VAL A 161 4.52 0.63 4.56
CA VAL A 161 3.10 0.85 4.27
C VAL A 161 2.73 2.29 4.60
N ILE A 162 2.12 2.97 3.64
CA ILE A 162 1.46 4.26 3.82
C ILE A 162 -0.03 3.97 3.98
N ALA A 163 -0.56 4.18 5.17
CA ALA A 163 -1.97 3.96 5.45
C ALA A 163 -2.63 5.24 5.96
N GLY A 164 -3.92 5.37 5.67
CA GLY A 164 -4.71 6.50 6.12
C GLY A 164 -6.19 6.31 5.85
N ASN A 165 -6.98 7.24 6.36
CA ASN A 165 -8.42 7.23 6.19
C ASN A 165 -8.79 8.34 5.21
N PHE A 166 -9.65 8.00 4.26
CA PHE A 166 -10.19 9.01 3.35
C PHE A 166 -11.34 9.74 4.04
N ASP A 167 -11.09 10.95 4.53
CA ASP A 167 -12.19 11.91 4.67
C ASP A 167 -12.72 12.27 3.27
N THR A 168 -14.02 12.56 3.16
CA THR A 168 -14.73 12.65 1.88
C THR A 168 -13.99 13.52 0.84
N ASN A 169 -13.58 12.91 -0.28
CA ASN A 169 -12.89 13.51 -1.43
C ASN A 169 -11.45 13.98 -1.22
N LEU A 170 -10.74 13.44 -0.21
CA LEU A 170 -9.35 13.78 0.01
C LEU A 170 -8.44 13.15 -1.05
N VAL A 171 -7.67 13.99 -1.74
CA VAL A 171 -6.46 13.58 -2.46
C VAL A 171 -5.32 13.72 -1.47
N VAL A 172 -4.65 12.62 -1.15
CA VAL A 172 -3.51 12.67 -0.24
C VAL A 172 -2.25 12.82 -1.08
N ASN A 173 -1.54 13.92 -0.85
CA ASN A 173 -0.27 14.23 -1.50
C ASN A 173 0.88 13.80 -0.60
N TYR A 174 1.77 13.00 -1.16
CA TYR A 174 2.95 12.53 -0.48
C TYR A 174 4.19 12.99 -1.24
N SER A 175 4.97 13.88 -0.63
CA SER A 175 6.22 14.35 -1.20
C SER A 175 7.40 13.55 -0.68
N PHE A 176 8.28 13.08 -1.58
CA PHE A 176 9.52 12.42 -1.21
C PHE A 176 10.67 12.88 -2.11
N GLU A 177 11.88 12.83 -1.55
CA GLU A 177 13.11 13.19 -2.26
C GLU A 177 13.97 11.94 -2.48
N TYR A 178 14.35 11.70 -3.72
CA TYR A 178 15.28 10.63 -4.07
C TYR A 178 16.70 11.21 -4.16
N ASN A 179 17.61 10.76 -3.29
CA ASN A 179 19.01 11.20 -3.23
C ASN A 179 19.99 10.02 -3.21
N GLU A 180 21.15 10.16 -3.85
CA GLU A 180 22.16 9.09 -4.01
C GLU A 180 22.99 8.81 -2.74
N ILE A 181 23.00 9.73 -1.77
CA ILE A 181 24.10 9.81 -0.78
C ILE A 181 23.68 9.46 0.66
N HIS A 182 22.40 9.45 1.01
CA HIS A 182 21.98 9.15 2.40
C HIS A 182 20.56 8.61 2.46
N GLN A 183 20.36 7.28 2.44
CA GLN A 183 19.07 6.71 2.85
C GLN A 183 19.27 5.41 3.63
N THR A 184 19.61 5.57 4.90
CA THR A 184 19.20 4.63 5.93
C THR A 184 17.67 4.66 5.96
N LEU A 185 17.00 3.65 5.43
CA LEU A 185 15.54 3.50 5.48
C LEU A 185 14.98 3.37 6.93
N GLU A 186 15.82 3.59 7.95
CA GLU A 186 15.39 3.65 9.35
C GLU A 186 14.90 5.04 9.78
N ASN A 187 15.07 6.11 8.98
CA ASN A 187 14.43 7.40 9.30
C ASN A 187 14.00 8.17 8.05
N GLU A 188 12.68 8.38 7.95
CA GLU A 188 11.98 9.46 7.25
C GLU A 188 11.95 9.44 5.71
N LEU A 189 11.21 8.48 5.14
CA LEU A 189 10.20 8.90 4.17
C LEU A 189 9.18 9.77 4.94
N GLU A 190 9.47 11.05 5.07
CA GLU A 190 8.60 12.00 5.77
C GLU A 190 7.42 12.34 4.86
N PHE A 191 6.42 11.47 4.94
CA PHE A 191 5.15 11.65 4.30
C PHE A 191 4.37 12.77 5.00
N GLN A 192 4.62 14.01 4.58
CA GLN A 192 3.86 15.17 5.04
C GLN A 192 2.55 15.27 4.25
N PRO A 193 1.37 15.03 4.87
CA PRO A 193 0.11 15.38 4.24
C PRO A 193 0.04 16.90 4.10
N GLU A 194 -0.18 17.40 2.88
CA GLU A 194 -0.52 18.81 2.65
C GLU A 194 -1.91 19.19 3.19
#